data_AF-A0A4W5Q7L3-F1
#
_entry.id   AF-A0A4W5Q7L3-F1
#
_cell.length_a   1.000
_cell.length_b   1.000
_cell.length_c   1.000
_cell.angle_alpha   90.00
_cell.angle_beta   90.00
_cell.angle_gamma   90.00
#
_symmetry.space_group_name_H-M   'P 1'
#
loop_
_entity.id
_entity.type
_entity.pdbx_description
1 polymer ?
#
loop_
_entity_poly.entity_id
_entity_poly.type
_entity_poly.pdbx_seq_one_letter_code
_entity_poly.pdbx_strand_id
1 'polypeptide(L)'
;MTSRRPDNFDGLGYRGREDPAYSGGYSGRSFNNSSSVDLHNWVTTPPDIPGSRNLHFGERTPQFEAAPAAPGAEETLPTAPPSEQLNRFAGFGIGLASLFTENVLAHPCIVFRRQCQVNYHARCYHLSPLTAVSVMYNVTKSQGPKALWKGMGSTFVVQGVTLGTEGIISECTPLPRLTCVVAMPFYSASLIETVQSEIIRDNPGILDCVKEGVGRVMGMGIPHSKRLLPLWGLMLPTVLHGVLHYVVSSTVRRLVLFLLRRKSPAKQPVDGSETVQTMLDAYFPELMASFVASLCADVLLYPLETVMHRLHIQGTRTIIDNTDLGFEVLPINTQYEGIRDCVNVIRREEGALGFYKGFGSILVQYSLHAAVLQITKVIYSTLLQNA
;
A
#
# COMPACT_ATOMS: atom_id res chain seq x y z
N MET A 1 -3.29 -1.85 -55.62
CA MET A 1 -2.93 -0.55 -56.22
C MET A 1 -3.62 0.52 -55.40
N THR A 2 -3.04 1.55 -54.80
CA THR A 2 -1.66 2.01 -54.57
C THR A 2 -1.78 3.08 -53.48
N SER A 3 -0.87 3.06 -52.52
CA SER A 3 -0.73 4.01 -51.40
C SER A 3 -0.42 5.44 -51.88
N ARG A 4 -0.89 6.47 -51.16
CA ARG A 4 -0.30 7.81 -51.17
C ARG A 4 -0.21 8.38 -49.75
N ARG A 5 1.03 8.38 -49.25
CA ARG A 5 1.57 9.29 -48.21
C ARG A 5 1.64 10.72 -48.75
N PRO A 6 1.78 11.71 -47.87
CA PRO A 6 2.64 12.84 -48.14
C PRO A 6 3.88 12.84 -47.24
N ASP A 7 5.00 13.17 -47.87
CA ASP A 7 6.33 13.28 -47.32
C ASP A 7 6.60 14.66 -46.68
N ASN A 8 7.56 14.64 -45.74
CA ASN A 8 8.53 15.65 -45.33
C ASN A 8 8.32 17.13 -45.69
N PHE A 9 8.51 17.97 -44.66
CA PHE A 9 9.06 19.31 -44.81
C PHE A 9 10.36 19.42 -44.01
N ASP A 10 11.45 19.64 -44.74
CA ASP A 10 12.81 19.89 -44.26
C ASP A 10 12.99 21.35 -43.82
N GLY A 11 13.77 21.52 -42.76
CA GLY A 11 14.84 22.52 -42.73
C GLY A 11 14.51 23.95 -42.27
N LEU A 12 14.99 24.31 -41.08
CA LEU A 12 15.83 25.49 -40.88
C LEU A 12 16.84 25.22 -39.75
N GLY A 13 18.12 25.26 -40.11
CA GLY A 13 19.24 25.03 -39.22
C GLY A 13 19.76 26.29 -38.51
N TYR A 14 20.52 26.00 -37.46
CA TYR A 14 21.70 26.73 -36.97
C TYR A 14 21.55 28.19 -36.49
N ARG A 15 21.60 28.36 -35.16
CA ARG A 15 22.49 29.36 -34.55
C ARG A 15 22.91 28.92 -33.15
N GLY A 16 24.07 28.27 -33.07
CA GLY A 16 24.80 28.11 -31.81
C GLY A 16 25.31 29.47 -31.33
N ARG A 17 25.22 29.71 -30.02
CA ARG A 17 25.94 30.76 -29.32
C ARG A 17 26.36 30.23 -27.95
N GLU A 18 27.67 30.16 -27.77
CA GLU A 18 28.37 29.82 -26.54
C GLU A 18 28.27 30.99 -25.52
N ASP A 19 27.95 30.64 -24.25
CA ASP A 19 28.42 31.13 -22.93
C ASP A 19 28.75 32.63 -22.68
N PRO A 20 28.50 33.20 -21.47
CA PRO A 20 29.17 32.74 -20.24
C PRO A 20 28.43 32.85 -18.89
N ALA A 21 28.90 32.00 -17.96
CA ALA A 21 29.08 32.19 -16.52
C ALA A 21 28.24 33.26 -15.79
N TYR A 22 27.40 32.81 -14.84
CA TYR A 22 27.16 33.56 -13.61
C TYR A 22 27.09 32.64 -12.40
N SER A 23 28.05 32.87 -11.50
CA SER A 23 28.17 32.36 -10.15
C SER A 23 27.00 32.79 -9.26
N GLY A 24 26.38 31.84 -8.57
CA GLY A 24 25.43 32.09 -7.49
C GLY A 24 25.55 30.98 -6.45
N GLY A 25 26.45 31.17 -5.49
CA GLY A 25 26.66 30.25 -4.38
C GLY A 25 25.48 30.25 -3.41
N TYR A 26 24.96 29.06 -3.10
CA TYR A 26 24.19 28.81 -1.90
C TYR A 26 24.85 27.67 -1.14
N SER A 27 25.36 28.01 0.05
CA SER A 27 25.90 27.07 1.03
C SER A 27 24.91 25.95 1.32
N GLY A 28 25.35 24.71 1.13
CA GLY A 28 24.66 23.53 1.64
C GLY A 28 24.55 23.62 3.16
N ARG A 29 23.33 23.73 3.67
CA ARG A 29 23.05 23.54 5.09
C ARG A 29 23.06 22.04 5.37
N SER A 30 24.04 21.61 6.17
CA SER A 30 24.09 20.30 6.81
C SER A 30 22.77 20.01 7.54
N PHE A 31 22.09 18.95 7.15
CA PHE A 31 20.98 18.40 7.92
C PHE A 31 21.55 17.62 9.11
N ASN A 32 21.37 18.17 10.30
CA ASN A 32 21.84 17.62 11.55
C ASN A 32 20.90 16.49 12.03
N ASN A 33 21.40 15.26 11.96
CA ASN A 33 21.25 14.11 12.87
C ASN A 33 20.09 14.04 13.88
N SER A 34 18.83 14.16 13.44
CA SER A 34 17.64 14.07 14.32
C SER A 34 16.50 13.21 13.76
N SER A 35 16.80 12.07 13.13
CA SER A 35 15.76 11.25 12.49
C SER A 35 15.91 9.73 12.70
N SER A 36 16.22 9.28 13.93
CA SER A 36 16.13 7.85 14.27
C SER A 36 14.78 7.47 14.90
N VAL A 37 14.06 8.42 15.50
CA VAL A 37 12.83 8.12 16.26
C VAL A 37 11.60 8.05 15.34
N ASP A 38 11.58 8.80 14.23
CA ASP A 38 10.45 8.82 13.29
C ASP A 38 10.37 7.58 12.38
N LEU A 39 11.43 6.77 12.31
CA LEU A 39 11.44 5.54 11.49
C LEU A 39 10.61 4.40 12.12
N HIS A 40 10.25 4.51 13.40
CA HIS A 40 9.65 3.43 14.19
C HIS A 40 8.13 3.25 14.02
N ASN A 41 7.44 4.17 13.34
CA ASN A 41 5.97 4.16 13.24
C ASN A 41 5.42 3.68 11.89
N TRP A 42 6.27 3.24 10.95
CA TRP A 42 5.93 3.30 9.52
C TRP A 42 5.37 2.03 8.85
N VAL A 43 5.09 0.97 9.58
CA VAL A 43 4.82 -0.33 8.93
C VAL A 43 3.65 -1.00 9.61
N THR A 44 2.56 -1.25 8.87
CA THR A 44 1.68 -2.45 9.00
C THR A 44 0.29 -2.35 8.35
N THR A 45 -0.16 -1.23 7.79
CA THR A 45 -1.48 -1.21 7.13
C THR A 45 -1.40 -1.62 5.66
N PRO A 46 -2.28 -2.51 5.18
CA PRO A 46 -2.28 -3.00 3.80
C PRO A 46 -2.43 -1.84 2.79
N PRO A 47 -1.76 -1.96 1.62
CA PRO A 47 -1.44 -0.87 0.70
C PRO A 47 -2.61 -0.40 -0.17
N ASP A 48 -3.79 -0.99 -0.03
CA ASP A 48 -4.87 -0.89 -1.01
C ASP A 48 -5.83 0.28 -0.76
N ILE A 49 -5.59 1.09 0.28
CA ILE A 49 -6.59 2.05 0.77
C ILE A 49 -5.90 3.39 1.04
N PRO A 50 -6.31 4.47 0.36
CA PRO A 50 -5.88 5.82 0.68
C PRO A 50 -6.10 6.15 2.15
N GLY A 51 -5.04 6.59 2.85
CA GLY A 51 -5.11 7.07 4.24
C GLY A 51 -5.18 5.98 5.31
N SER A 52 -4.98 4.70 5.00
CA SER A 52 -4.72 3.68 6.04
C SER A 52 -3.32 3.83 6.66
N ARG A 53 -2.39 4.46 5.93
CA ARG A 53 -0.95 4.34 6.19
C ARG A 53 -0.45 4.86 7.53
N ASN A 54 -1.04 5.89 8.15
CA ASN A 54 -0.59 6.37 9.47
C ASN A 54 -1.59 7.32 10.14
N LEU A 55 -2.69 6.80 10.69
CA LEU A 55 -3.55 7.58 11.60
C LEU A 55 -3.07 7.50 13.08
N HIS A 56 -1.80 7.18 13.34
CA HIS A 56 -1.24 7.17 14.69
C HIS A 56 -0.95 8.60 15.19
N PHE A 57 -1.98 9.27 15.70
CA PHE A 57 -1.77 10.42 16.58
C PHE A 57 -1.38 9.97 17.98
N GLY A 58 -0.18 10.37 18.39
CA GLY A 58 0.18 10.64 19.78
C GLY A 58 0.35 9.44 20.70
N GLU A 59 1.57 8.93 20.80
CA GLU A 59 2.14 8.50 22.09
C GLU A 59 3.46 9.24 22.29
N ARG A 60 3.37 10.41 22.90
CA ARG A 60 4.52 11.13 23.45
C ARG A 60 4.71 10.59 24.87
N THR A 61 5.84 9.95 25.15
CA THR A 61 6.23 9.52 26.50
C THR A 61 7.74 9.74 26.72
N PRO A 62 8.14 9.93 27.98
CA PRO A 62 8.37 11.22 28.62
C PRO A 62 9.66 11.91 28.15
N GLN A 63 9.63 13.25 28.10
CA GLN A 63 10.85 14.05 27.96
C GLN A 63 11.67 13.89 29.24
N PHE A 64 12.83 13.25 29.17
CA PHE A 64 13.88 13.48 30.15
C PHE A 64 14.54 14.81 29.79
N GLU A 65 14.27 15.86 30.57
CA GLU A 65 14.99 17.12 30.49
C GLU A 65 16.48 16.84 30.74
N ALA A 66 17.30 16.96 29.69
CA ALA A 66 18.74 17.09 29.85
C ALA A 66 19.04 18.57 30.11
N ALA A 67 19.58 18.87 31.29
CA ALA A 67 20.03 20.19 31.70
C ALA A 67 21.11 20.75 30.74
N PRO A 68 21.24 22.08 30.60
CA PRO A 68 22.17 22.68 29.65
C PRO A 68 23.63 22.43 30.07
N ALA A 69 24.43 21.90 29.14
CA ALA A 69 25.85 21.63 29.33
C ALA A 69 26.67 22.93 29.38
N ALA A 70 27.61 23.00 30.33
CA ALA A 70 28.62 24.05 30.43
C ALA A 70 29.70 23.86 29.33
N PRO A 71 30.33 24.95 28.84
CA PRO A 71 31.27 24.87 27.72
C PRO A 71 32.66 24.45 28.21
N GLY A 72 33.14 23.31 27.73
CA GLY A 72 34.53 22.88 27.92
C GLY A 72 34.70 21.39 28.21
N ALA A 73 34.48 20.54 27.22
CA ALA A 73 35.03 19.19 27.20
C ALA A 73 35.23 18.76 25.74
N GLU A 74 36.44 18.31 25.42
CA GLU A 74 36.86 17.86 24.09
C GLU A 74 35.91 16.79 23.52
N GLU A 75 35.46 17.00 22.27
CA GLU A 75 34.66 16.03 21.52
C GLU A 75 35.50 14.79 21.20
N THR A 76 35.46 13.80 22.09
CA THR A 76 35.75 12.42 21.70
C THR A 76 34.42 11.80 21.28
N LEU A 77 34.21 11.61 19.98
CA LEU A 77 33.05 10.88 19.44
C LEU A 77 32.96 9.51 20.13
N PRO A 78 31.86 9.19 20.86
CA PRO A 78 31.67 7.85 21.37
C PRO A 78 31.33 6.94 20.18
N THR A 79 32.24 6.03 19.84
CA THR A 79 31.91 4.87 19.01
C THR A 79 30.85 4.07 19.75
N ALA A 80 29.60 4.11 19.27
CA ALA A 80 28.50 3.32 19.82
C ALA A 80 28.89 1.84 19.91
N PRO A 81 28.53 1.12 20.98
CA PRO A 81 28.89 -0.28 21.14
C PRO A 81 28.34 -1.14 19.97
N PRO A 82 29.05 -2.22 19.57
CA PRO A 82 28.71 -3.03 18.40
C PRO A 82 27.28 -3.62 18.44
N SER A 83 26.74 -3.86 19.64
CA SER A 83 25.36 -4.31 19.84
C SER A 83 24.32 -3.26 19.44
N GLU A 84 24.60 -1.97 19.63
CA GLU A 84 23.68 -0.89 19.29
C GLU A 84 23.61 -0.67 17.77
N GLN A 85 24.74 -0.85 17.06
CA GLN A 85 24.76 -0.84 15.60
C GLN A 85 23.96 -2.01 15.03
N LEU A 86 24.16 -3.23 15.55
CA LEU A 86 23.42 -4.42 15.13
C LEU A 86 21.90 -4.25 15.33
N ASN A 87 21.47 -3.60 16.41
CA ASN A 87 20.06 -3.28 16.68
C ASN A 87 19.46 -2.29 15.68
N ARG A 88 20.21 -1.26 15.30
CA ARG A 88 19.77 -0.29 14.28
C ARG A 88 19.63 -0.98 12.92
N PHE A 89 20.58 -1.84 12.56
CA PHE A 89 20.49 -2.66 11.36
C PHE A 89 19.31 -3.64 11.40
N ALA A 90 19.00 -4.20 12.58
CA ALA A 90 17.86 -5.11 12.77
C ALA A 90 16.52 -4.41 12.51
N GLY A 91 16.28 -3.27 13.16
CA GLY A 91 15.04 -2.51 13.00
C GLY A 91 14.85 -2.04 11.55
N PHE A 92 15.92 -1.56 10.93
CA PHE A 92 15.92 -1.18 9.52
C PHE A 92 15.62 -2.38 8.60
N GLY A 93 16.28 -3.52 8.82
CA GLY A 93 16.10 -4.74 8.04
C GLY A 93 14.69 -5.32 8.14
N ILE A 94 14.10 -5.33 9.35
CA ILE A 94 12.71 -5.75 9.59
C ILE A 94 11.75 -4.81 8.85
N GLY A 95 11.95 -3.49 8.95
CA GLY A 95 11.12 -2.50 8.26
C GLY A 95 11.17 -2.67 6.73
N LEU A 96 12.37 -2.84 6.17
CA LEU A 96 12.57 -3.04 4.73
C LEU A 96 11.95 -4.36 4.25
N ALA A 97 12.13 -5.45 5.00
CA ALA A 97 11.55 -6.75 4.68
C ALA A 97 10.02 -6.70 4.69
N SER A 98 9.43 -6.00 5.67
CA SER A 98 7.98 -5.81 5.71
C SER A 98 7.49 -4.99 4.53
N LEU A 99 8.15 -3.87 4.22
CA LEU A 99 7.79 -3.02 3.08
C LEU A 99 7.90 -3.76 1.75
N PHE A 100 8.95 -4.55 1.56
CA PHE A 100 9.09 -5.40 0.38
C PHE A 100 7.99 -6.47 0.32
N THR A 101 7.65 -7.08 1.45
CA THR A 101 6.60 -8.09 1.50
C THR A 101 5.25 -7.49 1.17
N GLU A 102 4.93 -6.31 1.71
CA GLU A 102 3.65 -5.62 1.53
C GLU A 102 3.45 -5.14 0.09
N ASN A 103 4.50 -4.63 -0.54
CA ASN A 103 4.36 -3.93 -1.81
C ASN A 103 4.79 -4.76 -3.02
N VAL A 104 5.64 -5.78 -2.83
CA VAL A 104 6.19 -6.57 -3.94
C VAL A 104 5.73 -8.02 -3.87
N LEU A 105 5.93 -8.67 -2.73
CA LEU A 105 5.59 -10.10 -2.59
C LEU A 105 4.09 -10.36 -2.49
N ALA A 106 3.35 -9.48 -1.83
CA ALA A 106 1.90 -9.57 -1.70
C ALA A 106 1.13 -9.07 -2.95
N HIS A 107 1.80 -8.37 -3.87
CA HIS A 107 1.14 -7.74 -5.02
C HIS A 107 0.34 -8.71 -5.91
N PRO A 108 0.82 -9.94 -6.20
CA PRO A 108 0.02 -10.96 -6.88
C PRO A 108 -1.32 -11.26 -6.20
N CYS A 109 -1.33 -11.30 -4.86
CA CYS A 109 -2.56 -11.54 -4.09
C CYS A 109 -3.51 -10.36 -4.21
N ILE A 110 -2.99 -9.13 -4.15
CA ILE A 110 -3.76 -7.89 -4.30
C ILE A 110 -4.41 -7.82 -5.69
N VAL A 111 -3.63 -8.04 -6.75
CA VAL A 111 -4.12 -8.03 -8.13
C VAL A 111 -5.21 -9.09 -8.29
N PHE A 112 -4.95 -10.33 -7.88
CA PHE A 112 -5.94 -11.41 -7.99
C PHE A 112 -7.22 -11.15 -7.17
N ARG A 113 -7.08 -10.55 -5.98
CA ARG A 113 -8.23 -10.15 -5.14
C ARG A 113 -9.11 -9.14 -5.85
N ARG A 114 -8.50 -8.05 -6.34
CA ARG A 114 -9.20 -6.96 -7.03
C ARG A 114 -9.93 -7.50 -8.26
N GLN A 115 -9.31 -8.39 -9.02
CA GLN A 115 -9.94 -9.11 -10.15
C GLN A 115 -11.20 -9.86 -9.73
N CYS A 116 -11.10 -10.69 -8.69
CA CYS A 116 -12.22 -11.47 -8.20
C CYS A 116 -13.37 -10.58 -7.72
N GLN A 117 -13.05 -9.52 -6.96
CA GLN A 117 -14.05 -8.61 -6.40
C GLN A 117 -14.85 -7.89 -7.49
N VAL A 118 -14.24 -7.56 -8.62
CA VAL A 118 -14.89 -6.83 -9.72
C VAL A 118 -15.53 -7.76 -10.76
N ASN A 119 -15.15 -9.05 -10.78
CA ASN A 119 -15.69 -10.03 -11.69
C ASN A 119 -17.13 -10.41 -11.32
N TYR A 120 -18.09 -9.68 -11.88
CA TYR A 120 -19.52 -9.94 -11.78
C TYR A 120 -19.89 -11.35 -12.29
N HIS A 121 -19.29 -11.80 -13.40
CA HIS A 121 -19.60 -13.07 -14.05
C HIS A 121 -19.00 -14.31 -13.39
N ALA A 122 -18.21 -14.15 -12.31
CA ALA A 122 -17.54 -15.27 -11.64
C ALA A 122 -18.53 -16.33 -11.14
N ARG A 123 -18.27 -17.60 -11.48
CA ARG A 123 -18.96 -18.77 -10.92
C ARG A 123 -18.25 -19.31 -9.67
N CYS A 124 -16.93 -19.14 -9.60
CA CYS A 124 -16.08 -19.56 -8.50
C CYS A 124 -15.60 -18.35 -7.70
N TYR A 125 -15.83 -18.33 -6.39
CA TYR A 125 -15.50 -17.16 -5.54
C TYR A 125 -14.13 -17.26 -4.87
N HIS A 126 -13.41 -18.37 -5.02
CA HIS A 126 -12.04 -18.54 -4.51
C HIS A 126 -11.87 -18.16 -3.04
N LEU A 127 -12.79 -18.64 -2.20
CA LEU A 127 -12.78 -18.37 -0.75
C LEU A 127 -11.63 -19.08 -0.03
N SER A 128 -11.17 -20.20 -0.58
CA SER A 128 -10.05 -20.96 -0.01
C SER A 128 -8.71 -20.52 -0.61
N PRO A 129 -7.61 -20.57 0.16
CA PRO A 129 -6.28 -20.19 -0.34
C PRO A 129 -5.81 -21.13 -1.46
N LEU A 130 -6.13 -22.43 -1.39
CA LEU A 130 -5.74 -23.41 -2.41
C LEU A 130 -6.39 -23.11 -3.77
N THR A 131 -7.67 -22.77 -3.77
CA THR A 131 -8.37 -22.37 -5.00
C THR A 131 -7.78 -21.09 -5.59
N ALA A 132 -7.45 -20.10 -4.74
CA ALA A 132 -6.83 -18.85 -5.20
C ALA A 132 -5.45 -19.11 -5.82
N VAL A 133 -4.57 -19.87 -5.15
CA VAL A 133 -3.23 -20.20 -5.65
C VAL A 133 -3.31 -21.01 -6.95
N SER A 134 -4.25 -21.96 -7.06
CA SER A 134 -4.43 -22.75 -8.27
C SER A 134 -4.78 -21.88 -9.48
N VAL A 135 -5.68 -20.91 -9.33
CA VAL A 135 -6.03 -19.99 -10.43
C VAL A 135 -4.90 -19.01 -10.71
N MET A 136 -4.24 -18.45 -9.68
CA MET A 136 -3.08 -17.59 -9.88
C MET A 136 -1.97 -18.29 -10.67
N TYR A 137 -1.75 -19.58 -10.41
CA TYR A 137 -0.85 -20.42 -11.18
C TYR A 137 -1.31 -20.57 -12.64
N ASN A 138 -2.59 -20.82 -12.88
CA ASN A 138 -3.14 -20.92 -14.24
C ASN A 138 -2.99 -19.61 -15.03
N VAL A 139 -3.27 -18.47 -14.40
CA VAL A 139 -3.07 -17.13 -14.99
C VAL A 139 -1.59 -16.90 -15.32
N THR A 140 -0.69 -17.26 -14.40
CA THR A 140 0.76 -17.16 -14.63
C THR A 140 1.21 -18.05 -15.80
N LYS A 141 0.63 -19.24 -15.91
CA LYS A 141 0.94 -20.18 -16.99
C LYS A 141 0.42 -19.70 -18.35
N SER A 142 -0.73 -19.02 -18.39
CA SER A 142 -1.38 -18.59 -19.63
C SER A 142 -0.86 -17.23 -20.13
N GLN A 143 -0.64 -16.26 -19.24
CA GLN A 143 -0.27 -14.88 -19.59
C GLN A 143 1.17 -14.52 -19.18
N GLY A 144 1.86 -15.41 -18.47
CA GLY A 144 3.17 -15.14 -17.89
C GLY A 144 3.09 -14.50 -16.49
N PRO A 145 4.22 -14.44 -15.77
CA PRO A 145 4.26 -13.93 -14.40
C PRO A 145 3.92 -12.44 -14.30
N LYS A 146 4.21 -11.65 -15.34
CA LYS A 146 3.93 -10.20 -15.37
C LYS A 146 2.44 -9.88 -15.16
N ALA A 147 1.55 -10.77 -15.59
CA ALA A 147 0.10 -10.60 -15.44
C ALA A 147 -0.36 -10.45 -13.98
N LEU A 148 0.36 -11.03 -13.02
CA LEU A 148 0.07 -10.87 -11.58
C LEU A 148 0.71 -9.61 -10.98
N TRP A 149 1.64 -8.97 -11.69
CA TRP A 149 2.35 -7.76 -11.27
C TRP A 149 1.88 -6.47 -11.97
N LYS A 150 0.79 -6.55 -12.72
CA LYS A 150 0.21 -5.37 -13.37
C LYS A 150 -0.17 -4.28 -12.38
N GLY A 151 -0.04 -3.03 -12.81
CA GLY A 151 -0.32 -1.85 -11.98
C GLY A 151 0.60 -1.68 -10.76
N MET A 152 1.73 -2.40 -10.68
CA MET A 152 2.70 -2.21 -9.61
C MET A 152 3.24 -0.77 -9.57
N GLY A 153 3.61 -0.23 -10.75
CA GLY A 153 4.10 1.15 -10.86
C GLY A 153 3.08 2.18 -10.37
N SER A 154 1.81 2.04 -10.73
CA SER A 154 0.77 2.95 -10.26
C SER A 154 0.43 2.78 -8.78
N THR A 155 0.57 1.57 -8.24
CA THR A 155 0.43 1.35 -6.80
C THR A 155 1.50 2.14 -6.04
N PHE A 156 2.76 2.13 -6.50
CA PHE A 156 3.81 2.97 -5.91
C PHE A 156 3.56 4.47 -6.09
N VAL A 157 3.00 4.90 -7.22
CA VAL A 157 2.59 6.29 -7.42
C VAL A 157 1.53 6.69 -6.39
N VAL A 158 0.48 5.89 -6.21
CA VAL A 158 -0.58 6.15 -5.23
C VAL A 158 -0.01 6.22 -3.82
N GLN A 159 0.93 5.34 -3.49
CA GLN A 159 1.64 5.38 -2.21
C GLN A 159 2.44 6.68 -2.07
N GLY A 160 3.25 7.04 -3.07
CA GLY A 160 4.01 8.30 -3.07
C GLY A 160 3.11 9.53 -2.91
N VAL A 161 1.97 9.57 -3.60
CA VAL A 161 0.97 10.66 -3.45
C VAL A 161 0.39 10.67 -2.05
N THR A 162 0.02 9.50 -1.51
CA THR A 162 -0.54 9.39 -0.15
C THR A 162 0.47 9.87 0.89
N LEU A 163 1.72 9.41 0.81
CA LEU A 163 2.82 9.79 1.70
C LEU A 163 3.14 11.28 1.62
N GLY A 164 3.29 11.81 0.40
CA GLY A 164 3.56 13.23 0.19
C GLY A 164 2.43 14.11 0.68
N THR A 165 1.18 13.68 0.47
CA THR A 165 0.00 14.39 0.96
C THR A 165 -0.09 14.36 2.47
N GLU A 166 0.16 13.22 3.12
CA GLU A 166 0.21 13.12 4.58
C GLU A 166 1.28 14.04 5.17
N GLY A 167 2.48 14.09 4.58
CA GLY A 167 3.55 14.99 5.02
C GLY A 167 3.10 16.45 5.01
N ILE A 168 2.58 16.92 3.88
CA ILE A 168 2.12 18.31 3.73
C ILE A 168 0.93 18.62 4.65
N ILE A 169 -0.03 17.70 4.74
CA ILE A 169 -1.24 17.90 5.55
C ILE A 169 -0.89 17.88 7.04
N SER A 170 0.06 17.06 7.47
CA SER A 170 0.50 17.01 8.87
C SER A 170 1.03 18.34 9.40
N GLU A 171 1.58 19.18 8.52
CA GLU A 171 2.02 20.54 8.86
C GLU A 171 0.86 21.55 8.93
N CYS A 172 -0.18 21.35 8.11
CA CYS A 172 -1.26 22.32 7.94
C CYS A 172 -2.49 22.05 8.81
N THR A 173 -2.88 20.78 9.00
CA THR A 173 -4.04 20.37 9.81
C THR A 173 -3.87 18.93 10.32
N PRO A 174 -4.22 18.61 11.58
CA PRO A 174 -4.12 17.25 12.11
C PRO A 174 -5.22 16.29 11.59
N LEU A 175 -5.83 16.57 10.43
CA LEU A 175 -6.98 15.83 9.91
C LEU A 175 -6.57 14.91 8.74
N PRO A 176 -6.38 13.60 9.00
CA PRO A 176 -5.99 12.60 7.98
C PRO A 176 -7.07 12.34 6.91
N ARG A 177 -8.28 12.87 7.11
CA ARG A 177 -9.42 12.68 6.20
C ARG A 177 -9.21 13.32 4.82
N LEU A 178 -8.33 14.32 4.74
CA LEU A 178 -8.04 15.04 3.50
C LEU A 178 -7.09 14.26 2.58
N THR A 179 -6.21 13.42 3.14
CA THR A 179 -5.32 12.56 2.35
C THR A 179 -6.11 11.61 1.46
N CYS A 180 -7.14 10.96 2.00
CA CYS A 180 -8.00 10.04 1.25
C CYS A 180 -8.64 10.73 0.03
N VAL A 181 -9.03 12.00 0.18
CA VAL A 181 -9.67 12.79 -0.88
C VAL A 181 -8.70 13.06 -2.03
N VAL A 182 -7.47 13.47 -1.70
CA VAL A 182 -6.43 13.80 -2.69
C VAL A 182 -5.92 12.55 -3.42
N ALA A 183 -5.76 11.43 -2.71
CA ALA A 183 -5.24 10.19 -3.29
C ALA A 183 -6.30 9.38 -4.07
N MET A 184 -7.59 9.57 -3.81
CA MET A 184 -8.69 8.83 -4.46
C MET A 184 -8.66 8.80 -6.01
N PRO A 185 -8.45 9.91 -6.74
CA PRO A 185 -8.42 9.86 -8.21
C PRO A 185 -7.28 8.97 -8.74
N PHE A 186 -6.12 9.01 -8.11
CA PHE A 186 -4.97 8.14 -8.45
C PHE A 186 -5.24 6.69 -8.05
N TYR A 187 -5.83 6.48 -6.88
CA TYR A 187 -6.26 5.15 -6.45
C TYR A 187 -7.23 4.51 -7.43
N SER A 188 -8.21 5.28 -7.91
CA SER A 188 -9.18 4.82 -8.91
C SER A 188 -8.49 4.45 -10.23
N ALA A 189 -7.48 5.21 -10.66
CA ALA A 189 -6.71 4.92 -11.87
C ALA A 189 -5.84 3.67 -11.70
N SER A 190 -5.13 3.56 -10.57
CA SER A 190 -4.34 2.37 -10.22
C SER A 190 -5.20 1.11 -10.10
N LEU A 191 -6.39 1.21 -9.50
CA LEU A 191 -7.33 0.10 -9.39
C LEU A 191 -7.70 -0.45 -10.78
N ILE A 192 -8.07 0.44 -11.72
CA ILE A 192 -8.37 0.07 -13.11
C ILE A 192 -7.17 -0.60 -13.77
N GLU A 193 -5.98 -0.04 -13.57
CA GLU A 193 -4.75 -0.62 -14.11
C GLU A 193 -4.46 -2.03 -13.56
N THR A 194 -4.73 -2.26 -12.27
CA THR A 194 -4.57 -3.57 -11.64
C THR A 194 -5.64 -4.58 -12.08
N VAL A 195 -6.82 -4.14 -12.52
CA VAL A 195 -7.87 -5.06 -12.99
C VAL A 195 -7.87 -5.27 -14.51
N GLN A 196 -7.29 -4.37 -15.29
CA GLN A 196 -7.30 -4.50 -16.73
C GLN A 196 -6.40 -5.67 -17.20
N SER A 197 -6.85 -6.46 -18.17
CA SER A 197 -6.05 -7.55 -18.75
C SER A 197 -4.86 -7.01 -19.55
N GLU A 198 -3.69 -7.63 -19.39
CA GLU A 198 -2.48 -7.22 -20.13
C GLU A 198 -2.59 -7.50 -21.63
N ILE A 199 -3.41 -8.48 -22.04
CA ILE A 199 -3.61 -8.88 -23.45
C ILE A 199 -4.11 -7.71 -24.31
N ILE A 200 -4.83 -6.77 -23.70
CA ILE A 200 -5.47 -5.64 -24.40
C ILE A 200 -4.70 -4.34 -24.20
N ARG A 201 -3.75 -4.32 -23.26
CA ARG A 201 -3.08 -3.08 -22.85
C ARG A 201 -1.81 -2.87 -23.65
N ASP A 202 -1.91 -2.04 -24.68
CA ASP A 202 -0.75 -1.61 -25.47
C ASP A 202 0.09 -0.57 -24.70
N ASN A 203 1.36 -0.88 -24.44
CA ASN A 203 2.40 0.02 -23.88
C ASN A 203 2.05 0.71 -22.54
N PRO A 204 2.14 0.00 -21.41
CA PRO A 204 1.87 0.60 -20.10
C PRO A 204 2.96 1.61 -19.67
N GLY A 205 2.59 2.88 -19.51
CA GLY A 205 3.44 3.91 -18.89
C GLY A 205 3.18 4.05 -17.39
N ILE A 206 4.25 4.20 -16.58
CA ILE A 206 4.13 4.38 -15.12
C ILE A 206 3.40 5.70 -14.77
N LEU A 207 3.54 6.72 -15.63
CA LEU A 207 2.89 8.03 -15.46
C LEU A 207 1.45 8.09 -15.97
N ASP A 208 0.94 7.04 -16.62
CA ASP A 208 -0.43 7.01 -17.13
C ASP A 208 -1.43 7.13 -15.98
N CYS A 209 -1.14 6.49 -14.85
CA CYS A 209 -1.93 6.63 -13.63
C CYS A 209 -1.99 8.09 -13.14
N VAL A 210 -0.86 8.81 -13.20
CA VAL A 210 -0.82 10.23 -12.81
C VAL A 210 -1.65 11.06 -13.78
N LYS A 211 -1.45 10.88 -15.08
CA LYS A 211 -2.18 11.58 -16.14
C LYS A 211 -3.68 11.35 -16.02
N GLU A 212 -4.10 10.11 -15.80
CA GLU A 212 -5.51 9.76 -15.66
C GLU A 212 -6.11 10.25 -14.34
N GLY A 213 -5.36 10.15 -13.22
CA GLY A 213 -5.76 10.71 -11.93
C GLY A 213 -5.99 12.22 -12.01
N VAL A 214 -5.04 12.97 -12.57
CA VAL A 214 -5.15 14.43 -12.78
C VAL A 214 -6.29 14.76 -13.76
N GLY A 215 -6.42 13.99 -14.85
CA GLY A 215 -7.52 14.13 -15.81
C GLY A 215 -8.90 14.00 -15.14
N ARG A 216 -9.06 13.06 -14.21
CA ARG A 216 -10.31 12.91 -13.42
C ARG A 216 -10.58 14.12 -12.53
N VAL A 217 -9.55 14.67 -11.90
CA VAL A 217 -9.69 15.88 -11.04
C VAL A 217 -10.09 17.10 -11.87
N MET A 218 -9.45 17.31 -13.01
CA MET A 218 -9.70 18.47 -13.87
C MET A 218 -10.99 18.35 -14.70
N GLY A 219 -11.74 17.25 -14.59
CA GLY A 219 -12.90 16.98 -15.43
C GLY A 219 -12.55 16.79 -16.92
N MET A 220 -11.25 16.73 -17.25
CA MET A 220 -10.72 16.51 -18.60
C MET A 220 -10.50 15.01 -18.90
N GLY A 221 -10.96 14.14 -18.01
CA GLY A 221 -10.84 12.69 -18.13
C GLY A 221 -11.60 12.11 -19.33
N ILE A 222 -11.20 10.90 -19.70
CA ILE A 222 -11.62 10.12 -20.88
C ILE A 222 -13.12 10.35 -21.25
N PRO A 223 -13.47 10.74 -22.49
CA PRO A 223 -14.84 11.10 -22.90
C PRO A 223 -15.88 9.96 -22.93
N HIS A 224 -15.63 8.79 -22.32
CA HIS A 224 -16.29 7.56 -22.78
C HIS A 224 -17.60 7.17 -22.12
N SER A 225 -18.11 7.85 -21.08
CA SER A 225 -19.50 7.62 -20.66
C SER A 225 -20.03 8.61 -19.61
N LYS A 226 -21.27 9.06 -19.82
CA LYS A 226 -22.15 9.68 -18.80
C LYS A 226 -22.48 8.75 -17.61
N ARG A 227 -21.80 7.59 -17.50
CA ARG A 227 -22.07 6.47 -16.59
C ARG A 227 -21.00 6.30 -15.51
N LEU A 228 -19.88 7.04 -15.59
CA LEU A 228 -18.90 7.08 -14.52
C LEU A 228 -19.47 7.93 -13.38
N LEU A 229 -19.49 7.41 -12.14
CA LEU A 229 -19.91 8.22 -11.01
C LEU A 229 -18.97 9.43 -10.86
N PRO A 230 -19.51 10.62 -10.56
CA PRO A 230 -18.67 11.76 -10.25
C PRO A 230 -17.77 11.41 -9.07
N LEU A 231 -16.53 11.90 -9.07
CA LEU A 231 -15.56 11.66 -8.00
C LEU A 231 -16.17 11.93 -6.61
N TRP A 232 -17.06 12.93 -6.52
CA TRP A 232 -17.77 13.27 -5.29
C TRP A 232 -18.66 12.15 -4.74
N GLY A 233 -19.30 11.35 -5.61
CA GLY A 233 -20.07 10.18 -5.19
C GLY A 233 -19.20 9.03 -4.69
N LEU A 234 -17.94 8.95 -5.14
CA LEU A 234 -16.96 7.96 -4.70
C LEU A 234 -16.23 8.35 -3.40
N MET A 235 -16.29 9.62 -2.99
CA MET A 235 -15.68 10.08 -1.74
C MET A 235 -16.26 9.39 -0.52
N LEU A 236 -17.59 9.27 -0.45
CA LEU A 236 -18.26 8.67 0.70
C LEU A 236 -17.79 7.23 0.97
N PRO A 237 -17.84 6.27 0.01
CA PRO A 237 -17.41 4.90 0.28
C PRO A 237 -15.90 4.83 0.60
N THR A 238 -15.04 5.61 -0.07
CA THR A 238 -13.59 5.58 0.17
C THR A 238 -13.21 6.12 1.54
N VAL A 239 -13.76 7.28 1.93
CA VAL A 239 -13.50 7.87 3.25
C VAL A 239 -14.11 7.00 4.35
N LEU A 240 -15.32 6.48 4.15
CA LEU A 240 -15.95 5.58 5.11
C LEU A 240 -15.09 4.33 5.35
N HIS A 241 -14.60 3.71 4.27
CA HIS A 241 -13.72 2.55 4.37
C HIS A 241 -12.42 2.88 5.12
N GLY A 242 -11.72 3.96 4.74
CA GLY A 242 -10.48 4.35 5.41
C GLY A 242 -10.67 4.67 6.90
N VAL A 243 -11.75 5.39 7.26
CA VAL A 243 -12.07 5.70 8.66
C VAL A 243 -12.40 4.43 9.44
N LEU A 244 -13.24 3.54 8.90
CA LEU A 244 -13.59 2.29 9.58
C LEU A 244 -12.36 1.40 9.75
N HIS A 245 -11.51 1.29 8.73
CA HIS A 245 -10.29 0.48 8.76
C HIS A 245 -9.37 0.93 9.89
N TYR A 246 -9.17 2.24 10.00
CA TYR A 246 -8.41 2.80 11.11
C TYR A 246 -9.04 2.51 12.48
N VAL A 247 -10.34 2.76 12.63
CA VAL A 247 -11.02 2.55 13.92
C VAL A 247 -10.90 1.09 14.36
N VAL A 248 -11.15 0.15 13.45
CA VAL A 248 -11.03 -1.29 13.73
C VAL A 248 -9.58 -1.66 14.04
N SER A 249 -8.62 -1.28 13.20
CA SER A 249 -7.20 -1.59 13.40
C SER A 249 -6.68 -1.02 14.72
N SER A 250 -6.97 0.24 15.03
CA SER A 250 -6.53 0.89 16.28
C SER A 250 -7.13 0.20 17.52
N THR A 251 -8.41 -0.19 17.45
CA THR A 251 -9.08 -0.89 18.55
C THR A 251 -8.52 -2.29 18.76
N VAL A 252 -8.35 -3.06 17.68
CA VAL A 252 -7.80 -4.42 17.74
C VAL A 252 -6.35 -4.39 18.20
N ARG A 253 -5.51 -3.48 17.69
CA ARG A 253 -4.11 -3.35 18.11
C ARG A 253 -4.01 -3.09 19.61
N ARG A 254 -4.76 -2.10 20.12
CA ARG A 254 -4.80 -1.80 21.57
C ARG A 254 -5.26 -3.00 22.39
N LEU A 255 -6.27 -3.72 21.91
CA LEU A 255 -6.76 -4.93 22.57
C LEU A 255 -5.70 -6.03 22.60
N VAL A 256 -5.03 -6.31 21.47
CA VAL A 256 -3.98 -7.33 21.39
C VAL A 256 -2.81 -6.99 22.28
N LEU A 257 -2.32 -5.74 22.25
CA LEU A 257 -1.25 -5.27 23.13
C LEU A 257 -1.65 -5.38 24.61
N PHE A 258 -2.89 -5.01 24.96
CA PHE A 258 -3.41 -5.14 26.31
C PHE A 258 -3.41 -6.62 26.77
N LEU A 259 -3.85 -7.54 25.91
CA LEU A 259 -3.86 -8.97 26.20
C LEU A 259 -2.44 -9.55 26.34
N LEU A 260 -1.50 -9.12 25.47
CA LEU A 260 -0.10 -9.54 25.53
C LEU A 260 0.59 -9.03 26.80
N ARG A 261 0.40 -7.76 27.16
CA ARG A 261 0.93 -7.18 28.41
C ARG A 261 0.35 -7.85 29.65
N ARG A 262 -0.95 -8.18 29.64
CA ARG A 262 -1.58 -8.92 30.76
C ARG A 262 -1.03 -10.33 30.93
N LYS A 263 -0.56 -10.96 29.86
CA LYS A 263 -0.04 -12.33 29.86
C LYS A 263 1.44 -12.44 30.21
N SER A 264 2.22 -11.36 30.08
CA SER A 264 3.64 -11.32 30.48
C SER A 264 3.80 -10.77 31.91
N PRO A 265 3.94 -11.62 32.96
CA PRO A 265 4.38 -11.15 34.26
C PRO A 265 5.82 -10.62 34.15
N ALA A 266 6.10 -9.48 34.80
CA ALA A 266 7.39 -8.81 34.75
C ALA A 266 8.55 -9.77 35.11
N LYS A 267 9.37 -10.13 34.12
CA LYS A 267 10.69 -10.73 34.38
C LYS A 267 11.65 -9.60 34.74
N GLN A 268 12.29 -9.71 35.90
CA GLN A 268 13.39 -8.83 36.31
C GLN A 268 14.61 -9.05 35.40
N PRO A 269 15.31 -7.99 34.96
CA PRO A 269 16.48 -8.12 34.09
C PRO A 269 17.74 -8.51 34.89
N VAL A 270 18.50 -9.49 34.41
CA VAL A 270 19.84 -9.88 34.87
C VAL A 270 20.83 -9.83 33.69
N ASP A 271 21.66 -8.78 33.68
CA ASP A 271 22.91 -8.58 32.94
C ASP A 271 22.93 -8.50 31.38
N GLY A 272 23.39 -7.33 30.90
CA GLY A 272 24.25 -7.08 29.72
C GLY A 272 23.84 -7.62 28.35
N SER A 273 23.89 -8.94 28.18
CA SER A 273 23.48 -9.65 26.94
C SER A 273 21.96 -9.59 26.73
N GLU A 274 21.21 -9.37 27.81
CA GLU A 274 19.74 -9.27 27.80
C GLU A 274 19.19 -8.04 27.06
N THR A 275 19.96 -6.96 26.88
CA THR A 275 19.43 -5.70 26.33
C THR A 275 18.93 -5.83 24.89
N VAL A 276 19.64 -6.61 24.07
CA VAL A 276 19.29 -6.86 22.67
C VAL A 276 18.09 -7.80 22.53
N GLN A 277 18.08 -8.88 23.31
CA GLN A 277 16.98 -9.83 23.37
C GLN A 277 15.69 -9.14 23.87
N THR A 278 15.81 -8.24 24.85
CA THR A 278 14.71 -7.45 25.41
C THR A 278 14.11 -6.47 24.40
N MET A 279 14.93 -5.86 23.54
CA MET A 279 14.43 -4.97 22.48
C MET A 279 13.67 -5.76 21.42
N LEU A 280 14.18 -6.92 21.00
CA LEU A 280 13.46 -7.81 20.08
C LEU A 280 12.11 -8.26 20.66
N ASP A 281 12.12 -8.66 21.93
CA ASP A 281 10.91 -9.04 22.66
C ASP A 281 9.94 -7.85 22.87
N ALA A 282 10.38 -6.60 22.71
CA ALA A 282 9.51 -5.43 22.67
C ALA A 282 8.95 -5.15 21.25
N TYR A 283 9.76 -5.31 20.20
CA TYR A 283 9.35 -5.02 18.80
C TYR A 283 8.39 -6.06 18.22
N PHE A 284 8.62 -7.35 18.46
CA PHE A 284 7.79 -8.40 17.87
C PHE A 284 6.33 -8.39 18.34
N PRO A 285 6.01 -8.16 19.63
CA PRO A 285 4.64 -8.01 20.08
C PRO A 285 3.89 -6.85 19.42
N GLU A 286 4.56 -5.71 19.21
CA GLU A 286 3.97 -4.56 18.51
C GLU A 286 3.67 -4.90 17.06
N LEU A 287 4.64 -5.51 16.37
CA LEU A 287 4.49 -5.95 14.98
C LEU A 287 3.38 -6.99 14.82
N MET A 288 3.28 -7.96 15.73
CA MET A 288 2.23 -8.96 15.76
C MET A 288 0.86 -8.35 16.08
N ALA A 289 0.79 -7.42 17.04
CA ALA A 289 -0.45 -6.73 17.35
C ALA A 289 -0.98 -5.93 16.16
N SER A 290 -0.09 -5.25 15.45
CA SER A 290 -0.47 -4.48 14.28
C SER A 290 -0.82 -5.37 13.08
N PHE A 291 -0.08 -6.47 12.88
CA PHE A 291 -0.42 -7.49 11.88
C PHE A 291 -1.83 -8.08 12.10
N VAL A 292 -2.16 -8.48 13.33
CA VAL A 292 -3.48 -9.01 13.69
C VAL A 292 -4.55 -7.94 13.51
N ALA A 293 -4.26 -6.70 13.90
CA ALA A 293 -5.16 -5.57 13.72
C ALA A 293 -5.53 -5.34 12.25
N SER A 294 -4.54 -5.30 11.37
CA SER A 294 -4.73 -5.14 9.93
C SER A 294 -5.52 -6.31 9.34
N LEU A 295 -5.19 -7.56 9.70
CA LEU A 295 -5.94 -8.74 9.25
C LEU A 295 -7.41 -8.67 9.67
N CYS A 296 -7.69 -8.31 10.92
CA CYS A 296 -9.05 -8.17 11.42
C CYS A 296 -9.81 -7.06 10.69
N ALA A 297 -9.18 -5.92 10.43
CA ALA A 297 -9.80 -4.82 9.70
C ALA A 297 -10.15 -5.21 8.26
N ASP A 298 -9.24 -5.86 7.54
CA ASP A 298 -9.47 -6.33 6.17
C ASP A 298 -10.60 -7.36 6.11
N VAL A 299 -10.63 -8.32 7.04
CA VAL A 299 -11.68 -9.35 7.09
C VAL A 299 -13.05 -8.74 7.38
N LEU A 300 -13.12 -7.80 8.34
CA LEU A 300 -14.38 -7.16 8.72
C LEU A 300 -14.90 -6.20 7.64
N LEU A 301 -14.01 -5.50 6.94
CA LEU A 301 -14.36 -4.49 5.95
C LEU A 301 -14.35 -5.01 4.51
N TYR A 302 -14.05 -6.29 4.31
CA TYR A 302 -14.04 -6.94 3.00
C TYR A 302 -15.31 -6.65 2.15
N PRO A 303 -16.54 -6.75 2.70
CA PRO A 303 -17.74 -6.45 1.89
C PRO A 303 -17.79 -5.00 1.43
N LEU A 304 -17.35 -4.06 2.28
CA LEU A 304 -17.29 -2.64 1.95
C LEU A 304 -16.23 -2.36 0.88
N GLU A 305 -15.07 -3.02 0.98
CA GLU A 305 -14.01 -2.97 -0.02
C GLU A 305 -14.52 -3.46 -1.39
N THR A 306 -15.21 -4.60 -1.45
CA THR A 306 -15.77 -5.15 -2.68
C THR A 306 -16.76 -4.19 -3.35
N VAL A 307 -17.65 -3.57 -2.56
CA VAL A 307 -18.59 -2.55 -3.06
C VAL A 307 -17.84 -1.31 -3.56
N MET A 308 -16.84 -0.85 -2.82
CA MET A 308 -16.01 0.29 -3.18
C MET A 308 -15.30 0.06 -4.52
N HIS A 309 -14.63 -1.09 -4.71
CA HIS A 309 -13.92 -1.43 -5.95
C HIS A 309 -14.84 -1.43 -7.17
N ARG A 310 -16.04 -2.02 -7.03
CA ARG A 310 -17.04 -2.05 -8.10
C ARG A 310 -17.52 -0.65 -8.48
N LEU A 311 -17.73 0.22 -7.49
CA LEU A 311 -18.12 1.60 -7.73
C LEU A 311 -17.02 2.41 -8.43
N HIS A 312 -15.74 2.14 -8.11
CA HIS A 312 -14.59 2.83 -8.72
C HIS A 312 -14.34 2.42 -10.17
N ILE A 313 -14.67 1.19 -10.54
CA ILE A 313 -14.45 0.64 -11.90
C ILE A 313 -15.64 0.85 -12.84
N GLN A 314 -16.86 1.04 -12.33
CA GLN A 314 -18.04 1.14 -13.20
C GLN A 314 -17.90 2.23 -14.27
N GLY A 315 -18.51 2.03 -15.44
CA GLY A 315 -18.50 3.01 -16.53
C GLY A 315 -17.18 3.10 -17.33
N THR A 316 -16.14 2.36 -16.96
CA THR A 316 -14.84 2.36 -17.65
C THR A 316 -14.75 1.38 -18.83
N ARG A 317 -15.69 0.43 -18.94
CA ARG A 317 -15.72 -0.65 -19.96
C ARG A 317 -14.42 -1.46 -19.98
N THR A 318 -13.84 -1.72 -18.81
CA THR A 318 -12.61 -2.50 -18.68
C THR A 318 -12.84 -3.96 -19.06
N ILE A 319 -11.82 -4.55 -19.66
CA ILE A 319 -11.76 -5.99 -19.91
C ILE A 319 -10.77 -6.58 -18.91
N ILE A 320 -11.26 -7.55 -18.14
CA ILE A 320 -10.54 -8.19 -17.03
C ILE A 320 -10.17 -9.63 -17.37
N ASP A 321 -9.31 -10.24 -16.55
CA ASP A 321 -9.00 -11.66 -16.69
C ASP A 321 -10.10 -12.51 -16.05
N ASN A 322 -10.46 -13.61 -16.70
CA ASN A 322 -11.44 -14.55 -16.17
C ASN A 322 -10.84 -15.31 -14.98
N THR A 323 -11.27 -14.94 -13.78
CA THR A 323 -10.79 -15.55 -12.53
C THR A 323 -11.35 -16.95 -12.28
N ASP A 324 -12.30 -17.48 -13.05
CA ASP A 324 -12.80 -18.84 -12.80
C ASP A 324 -11.76 -19.90 -13.19
N LEU A 325 -11.15 -19.75 -14.37
CA LEU A 325 -10.19 -20.70 -14.92
C LEU A 325 -8.80 -20.09 -15.18
N GLY A 326 -8.71 -18.77 -15.42
CA GLY A 326 -7.44 -18.07 -15.68
C GLY A 326 -6.96 -18.10 -17.14
N PHE A 327 -7.81 -18.48 -18.10
CA PHE A 327 -7.43 -18.64 -19.51
C PHE A 327 -8.11 -17.67 -20.49
N GLU A 328 -9.11 -16.91 -20.03
CA GLU A 328 -9.95 -16.06 -20.87
C GLU A 328 -10.00 -14.63 -20.32
N VAL A 329 -10.58 -13.71 -21.10
CA VAL A 329 -10.84 -12.33 -20.68
C VAL A 329 -12.33 -12.01 -20.78
N LEU A 330 -12.83 -11.14 -19.91
CA LEU A 330 -14.24 -10.81 -19.79
C LEU A 330 -14.44 -9.29 -19.72
N PRO A 331 -15.39 -8.70 -20.48
CA PRO A 331 -15.73 -7.29 -20.34
C PRO A 331 -16.56 -7.07 -19.07
N ILE A 332 -16.25 -6.00 -18.33
CA ILE A 332 -17.07 -5.51 -17.22
C ILE A 332 -17.87 -4.30 -17.70
N ASN A 333 -19.19 -4.41 -17.61
CA ASN A 333 -20.11 -3.30 -17.87
C ASN A 333 -21.18 -3.23 -16.78
N THR A 334 -20.73 -3.08 -15.53
CA THR A 334 -21.61 -2.86 -14.38
C THR A 334 -21.97 -1.38 -14.27
N GLN A 335 -23.18 -1.10 -13.81
CA GLN A 335 -23.71 0.24 -13.56
C GLN A 335 -24.53 0.18 -12.28
N TYR A 336 -24.20 1.03 -11.31
CA TYR A 336 -24.89 1.11 -10.03
C TYR A 336 -25.34 2.55 -9.80
N GLU A 337 -26.56 2.73 -9.28
CA GLU A 337 -27.06 4.07 -8.91
C GLU A 337 -26.36 4.63 -7.66
N GLY A 338 -25.77 3.75 -6.85
CA GLY A 338 -24.98 4.11 -5.67
C GLY A 338 -24.62 2.90 -4.82
N ILE A 339 -24.14 3.14 -3.59
CA ILE A 339 -23.70 2.08 -2.65
C ILE A 339 -24.84 1.09 -2.36
N ARG A 340 -26.04 1.60 -2.06
CA ARG A 340 -27.19 0.74 -1.69
C ARG A 340 -27.62 -0.15 -2.84
N ASP A 341 -27.63 0.39 -4.05
CA ASP A 341 -27.96 -0.35 -5.26
C ASP A 341 -26.91 -1.43 -5.53
N CYS A 342 -25.61 -1.09 -5.47
CA CYS A 342 -24.52 -2.05 -5.58
C CYS A 342 -24.63 -3.20 -4.57
N VAL A 343 -24.91 -2.90 -3.29
CA VAL A 343 -25.14 -3.92 -2.25
C VAL A 343 -26.34 -4.80 -2.60
N ASN A 344 -27.44 -4.21 -3.06
CA ASN A 344 -28.65 -4.96 -3.41
C ASN A 344 -28.42 -5.87 -4.61
N VAL A 345 -27.73 -5.40 -5.65
CA VAL A 345 -27.40 -6.17 -6.85
C VAL A 345 -26.50 -7.35 -6.49
N ILE A 346 -25.41 -7.12 -5.74
CA ILE A 346 -24.52 -8.23 -5.29
C ILE A 346 -25.33 -9.26 -4.50
N ARG A 347 -26.15 -8.82 -3.54
CA ARG A 347 -26.94 -9.72 -2.71
C ARG A 347 -27.97 -10.53 -3.50
N ARG A 348 -28.61 -9.93 -4.51
CA ARG A 348 -29.67 -10.58 -5.29
C ARG A 348 -29.13 -11.48 -6.39
N GLU A 349 -28.06 -11.08 -7.06
CA GLU A 349 -27.55 -11.76 -8.25
C GLU A 349 -26.38 -12.71 -7.95
N GLU A 350 -25.56 -12.39 -6.94
CA GLU A 350 -24.37 -13.17 -6.56
C GLU A 350 -24.51 -13.83 -5.18
N GLY A 351 -25.54 -13.46 -4.42
CA GLY A 351 -25.74 -13.94 -3.06
C GLY A 351 -24.75 -13.34 -2.04
N ALA A 352 -24.87 -13.78 -0.79
CA ALA A 352 -24.09 -13.23 0.33
C ALA A 352 -22.58 -13.48 0.20
N LEU A 353 -22.17 -14.58 -0.45
CA LEU A 353 -20.76 -14.90 -0.66
C LEU A 353 -20.14 -14.08 -1.81
N GLY A 354 -20.95 -13.43 -2.66
CA GLY A 354 -20.46 -12.52 -3.71
C GLY A 354 -19.64 -11.35 -3.15
N PHE A 355 -19.93 -10.92 -1.91
CA PHE A 355 -19.14 -9.90 -1.23
C PHE A 355 -17.71 -10.35 -0.90
N TYR A 356 -17.48 -11.66 -0.78
CA TYR A 356 -16.21 -12.26 -0.35
C TYR A 356 -15.41 -12.88 -1.51
N LYS A 357 -15.72 -12.51 -2.76
CA LYS A 357 -15.00 -12.99 -3.94
C LYS A 357 -13.51 -12.68 -3.87
N GLY A 358 -12.69 -13.73 -3.89
CA GLY A 358 -11.24 -13.65 -3.79
C GLY A 358 -10.72 -13.68 -2.35
N PHE A 359 -11.54 -13.98 -1.33
CA PHE A 359 -11.10 -13.98 0.07
C PHE A 359 -9.89 -14.89 0.35
N GLY A 360 -9.74 -15.99 -0.41
CA GLY A 360 -8.57 -16.87 -0.29
C GLY A 360 -7.24 -16.15 -0.54
N SER A 361 -7.22 -15.09 -1.35
CA SER A 361 -6.02 -14.28 -1.59
C SER A 361 -5.54 -13.53 -0.34
N ILE A 362 -6.44 -13.09 0.55
CA ILE A 362 -6.07 -12.46 1.83
C ILE A 362 -5.37 -13.49 2.70
N LEU A 363 -5.88 -14.72 2.77
CA LEU A 363 -5.25 -15.77 3.56
C LEU A 363 -3.85 -16.08 3.04
N VAL A 364 -3.66 -16.13 1.73
CA VAL A 364 -2.32 -16.31 1.11
C VAL A 364 -1.42 -15.12 1.41
N GLN A 365 -1.90 -13.89 1.21
CA GLN A 365 -1.17 -12.65 1.49
C GLN A 365 -0.67 -12.62 2.94
N TYR A 366 -1.57 -12.74 3.91
CA TYR A 366 -1.20 -12.68 5.32
C TYR A 366 -0.37 -13.87 5.78
N SER A 367 -0.53 -15.05 5.16
CA SER A 367 0.36 -16.20 5.41
C SER A 367 1.78 -15.92 4.91
N LEU A 368 1.93 -15.27 3.75
CA LEU A 368 3.23 -14.87 3.21
C LEU A 368 3.91 -13.82 4.11
N HIS A 369 3.15 -12.83 4.58
CA HIS A 369 3.61 -11.87 5.58
C HIS A 369 4.10 -12.55 6.85
N ALA A 370 3.28 -13.44 7.43
CA ALA A 370 3.65 -14.17 8.64
C ALA A 370 4.91 -15.02 8.42
N ALA A 371 5.02 -15.71 7.28
CA ALA A 371 6.19 -16.52 6.94
C ALA A 371 7.47 -15.67 6.87
N VAL A 372 7.43 -14.53 6.16
CA VAL A 372 8.58 -13.62 6.08
C VAL A 372 8.96 -13.12 7.47
N LEU A 373 8.00 -12.67 8.28
CA LEU A 373 8.25 -12.20 9.64
C LEU A 373 8.88 -13.28 10.53
N GLN A 374 8.42 -14.53 10.44
CA GLN A 374 9.01 -15.65 11.18
C GLN A 374 10.43 -15.96 10.69
N ILE A 375 10.67 -15.95 9.39
CA ILE A 375 12.01 -16.14 8.82
C ILE A 375 12.95 -15.04 9.30
N THR A 376 12.53 -13.76 9.25
CA THR A 376 13.31 -12.63 9.76
C THR A 376 13.61 -12.78 11.25
N LYS A 377 12.64 -13.23 12.05
CA LYS A 377 12.84 -13.53 13.48
C LYS A 377 13.91 -14.58 13.69
N VAL A 378 13.81 -15.70 12.97
CA VAL A 378 14.76 -16.82 13.08
C VAL A 378 16.15 -16.36 12.69
N ILE A 379 16.32 -15.75 11.50
CA ILE A 379 17.60 -15.24 11.00
C ILE A 379 18.25 -14.33 12.04
N TYR A 380 17.50 -13.37 12.57
CA TYR A 380 18.05 -12.41 13.51
C TYR A 380 18.39 -13.06 14.87
N SER A 381 17.54 -13.96 15.38
CA SER A 381 17.86 -14.71 16.60
C SER A 381 19.13 -15.55 16.47
N THR A 382 19.37 -16.15 15.30
CA THR A 382 20.59 -16.92 15.01
C THR A 382 21.81 -16.01 14.86
N LEU A 383 21.68 -14.86 14.21
CA LEU A 383 22.76 -13.88 14.11
C LEU A 383 23.19 -13.36 15.49
N LEU A 384 22.25 -13.16 16.40
CA LEU A 384 22.53 -12.74 17.77
C LEU A 384 23.20 -13.82 18.62
N GLN A 385 22.86 -15.09 18.40
CA GLN A 385 23.49 -16.21 19.11
C GLN A 385 24.94 -16.45 18.67
N ASN A 386 25.28 -16.06 17.43
CA ASN A 386 26.59 -16.28 16.82
C ASN A 386 27.52 -15.07 16.90
N ALA A 387 27.04 -13.93 17.41
CA ALA A 387 27.81 -12.71 17.64
C ALA A 387 28.22 -12.62 19.12
#